data_AF-A0A956D9C1-F1
#
_entry.id   AF-A0A956D9C1-F1
#
_cell.length_a   1.000
_cell.length_b   1.000
_cell.length_c   1.000
_cell.angle_alpha   90.00
_cell.angle_beta   90.00
_cell.angle_gamma   90.00
#
_symmetry.space_group_name_H-M   'P 1'
#
loop_
_entity.id
_entity.type
_entity.pdbx_description
1 polymer ?
#
loop_
_entity_poly.entity_id
_entity_poly.type
_entity_poly.pdbx_seq_one_letter_code
_entity_poly.pdbx_strand_id
1 'polypeptide(L)'
;DPDTYPGAPSLCDGRDRDCDGTPDVDGEPRPWYLDRDRDGHGDPDDVTMVCAPPAGRVTRGDDCDDSSAAIAPGAVDRCGGGDDDCDGTIDEDAAQIAFYADGDGDGSGGGEPVLACAPPTGHGLFPMDCDDADATQFPGNVEVCDGDDEDCDGMTDEGGDALCVAPGANARCTAAGCVIDACTGGLLDCDRDPSTGCEVDPSADSAHCGACDVSCGPYAHASGMCVAGACDFDCDVGYADCDLSSANDCESELLTSPIDCGACGNRCPAAANATPACAAGSCTIDCMPGFEDCNGMAADGCESVPLSDPANCGTCGNACAGADALCVRGACQTNPFGSDGSEDAFMPTSSMVLPAGVHQFTEIIIPAGVTITTDGDGVLDLRASGRVVVNGVINVSGARGGGGASASASPSPRVHGGGGESGSAGGGGG
;
A
#
# COMPACT_ATOMS: atom_id res chain seq x y z
N ASP A 1 -60.47 92.27 49.53
CA ASP A 1 -59.84 91.67 48.35
C ASP A 1 -60.49 92.32 47.14
N PRO A 2 -59.75 92.97 46.21
CA PRO A 2 -60.35 93.59 45.02
C PRO A 2 -61.02 92.59 44.08
N ASP A 3 -60.69 91.30 44.18
CA ASP A 3 -61.25 90.23 43.35
C ASP A 3 -62.43 89.51 44.00
N THR A 4 -63.01 90.06 45.09
CA THR A 4 -64.18 89.50 45.78
C THR A 4 -65.29 90.55 45.87
N TYR A 5 -66.30 90.46 44.98
CA TYR A 5 -67.42 91.39 44.89
C TYR A 5 -68.67 90.72 44.29
N PRO A 6 -69.90 91.16 44.67
CA PRO A 6 -71.13 90.61 44.10
C PRO A 6 -71.17 90.61 42.56
N GLY A 7 -71.30 89.43 41.97
CA GLY A 7 -71.27 89.21 40.52
C GLY A 7 -69.87 89.11 39.89
N ALA A 8 -68.82 88.84 40.68
CA ALA A 8 -67.50 88.50 40.16
C ALA A 8 -67.56 87.25 39.26
N PRO A 9 -66.75 87.15 38.19
CA PRO A 9 -66.66 85.93 37.40
C PRO A 9 -66.24 84.75 38.28
N SER A 10 -67.00 83.65 38.22
CA SER A 10 -66.65 82.40 38.90
C SER A 10 -65.28 81.92 38.41
N LEU A 11 -64.36 81.74 39.35
CA LEU A 11 -63.01 81.26 39.09
C LEU A 11 -62.76 79.99 39.90
N CYS A 12 -62.13 78.98 39.29
CA CYS A 12 -61.92 77.66 39.89
C CYS A 12 -60.88 77.64 41.04
N ASP A 13 -61.02 78.44 42.10
CA ASP A 13 -60.12 78.47 43.26
C ASP A 13 -60.80 78.21 44.61
N GLY A 14 -62.08 77.84 44.60
CA GLY A 14 -62.83 77.44 45.80
C GLY A 14 -63.06 78.59 46.79
N ARG A 15 -62.83 79.83 46.37
CA ARG A 15 -63.21 81.02 47.11
C ARG A 15 -64.53 81.51 46.56
N ASP A 16 -65.49 81.76 47.44
CA ASP A 16 -66.73 82.47 47.10
C ASP A 16 -66.36 83.93 46.81
N ARG A 17 -66.11 84.25 45.54
CA ARG A 17 -65.69 85.60 45.14
C ARG A 17 -66.87 86.48 44.79
N ASP A 18 -68.01 85.91 44.42
CA ASP A 18 -69.22 86.66 44.14
C ASP A 18 -70.13 86.84 45.36
N CYS A 19 -69.70 86.34 46.53
CA CYS A 19 -70.38 86.44 47.81
C CYS A 19 -71.82 85.88 47.78
N ASP A 20 -72.12 84.93 46.89
CA ASP A 20 -73.45 84.34 46.76
C ASP A 20 -73.72 83.20 47.77
N GLY A 21 -72.70 82.84 48.54
CA GLY A 21 -72.74 81.79 49.55
C GLY A 21 -72.35 80.40 49.02
N THR A 22 -71.97 80.30 47.75
CA THR A 22 -71.40 79.11 47.12
C THR A 22 -69.93 79.36 46.74
N PRO A 23 -69.00 78.45 47.05
CA PRO A 23 -67.63 78.59 46.57
C PRO A 23 -67.59 78.53 45.05
N ASP A 24 -66.80 79.39 44.40
CA ASP A 24 -66.59 79.35 42.96
C ASP A 24 -66.01 77.97 42.54
N VAL A 25 -66.87 77.12 41.98
CA VAL A 25 -66.53 75.76 41.52
C VAL A 25 -66.86 75.51 40.04
N ASP A 26 -67.50 76.48 39.38
CA ASP A 26 -68.02 76.38 38.00
C ASP A 26 -67.28 77.33 37.03
N GLY A 27 -66.04 77.70 37.32
CA GLY A 27 -65.23 78.58 36.46
C GLY A 27 -64.80 77.93 35.14
N GLU A 28 -64.10 78.69 34.28
CA GLU A 28 -63.61 78.19 32.99
C GLU A 28 -62.67 76.98 33.21
N PRO A 29 -63.04 75.78 32.74
CA PRO A 29 -62.25 74.58 32.95
C PRO A 29 -60.90 74.70 32.22
N ARG A 30 -59.86 74.13 32.82
CA ARG A 30 -58.51 74.05 32.23
C ARG A 30 -58.19 72.60 31.86
N PRO A 31 -57.33 72.36 30.87
CA PRO A 31 -56.91 71.01 30.54
C PRO A 31 -56.02 70.43 31.65
N TRP A 32 -56.32 69.20 32.04
CA TRP A 32 -55.53 68.36 32.93
C TRP A 32 -55.27 67.03 32.24
N TYR A 33 -54.01 66.75 31.99
CA TYR A 33 -53.51 65.56 31.28
C TYR A 33 -53.18 64.47 32.29
N LEU A 34 -53.49 63.20 32.00
CA LEU A 34 -53.09 62.10 32.86
C LEU A 34 -51.56 62.04 32.92
N ASP A 35 -51.02 61.93 34.12
CA ASP A 35 -49.59 61.78 34.40
C ASP A 35 -49.43 60.45 35.15
N ARG A 36 -49.32 59.38 34.38
CA ARG A 36 -49.38 58.00 34.88
C ARG A 36 -48.02 57.54 35.41
N ASP A 37 -46.93 57.97 34.82
CA ASP A 37 -45.57 57.60 35.22
C ASP A 37 -44.90 58.60 36.19
N ARG A 38 -45.47 59.80 36.33
CA ARG A 38 -45.15 60.83 37.34
C ARG A 38 -43.86 61.59 37.10
N ASP A 39 -43.52 61.89 35.85
CA ASP A 39 -42.42 62.80 35.53
C ASP A 39 -42.82 64.30 35.50
N GLY A 40 -44.12 64.59 35.53
CA GLY A 40 -44.66 65.94 35.53
C GLY A 40 -45.11 66.47 34.16
N HIS A 41 -45.00 65.64 33.13
CA HIS A 41 -45.65 65.76 31.84
C HIS A 41 -46.83 64.78 31.79
N GLY A 42 -47.72 64.92 30.81
CA GLY A 42 -48.89 64.05 30.74
C GLY A 42 -49.41 63.87 29.33
N ASP A 43 -50.16 62.78 29.14
CA ASP A 43 -50.65 62.31 27.84
C ASP A 43 -51.52 63.39 27.16
N PRO A 44 -51.13 63.96 26.00
CA PRO A 44 -51.91 64.95 25.26
C PRO A 44 -53.29 64.46 24.82
N ASP A 45 -53.47 63.15 24.65
CA ASP A 45 -54.71 62.51 24.22
C ASP A 45 -55.64 62.17 25.40
N ASP A 46 -55.11 61.96 26.62
CA ASP A 46 -55.90 61.79 27.84
C ASP A 46 -56.05 63.12 28.60
N VAL A 47 -56.84 64.02 28.01
CA VAL A 47 -57.15 65.34 28.58
C VAL A 47 -58.54 65.41 29.22
N THR A 48 -58.62 65.97 30.43
CA THR A 48 -59.88 66.28 31.11
C THR A 48 -60.00 67.78 31.39
N MET A 49 -61.16 68.36 31.07
CA MET A 49 -61.44 69.78 31.28
C MET A 49 -62.20 69.98 32.60
N VAL A 50 -61.48 70.35 33.66
CA VAL A 50 -62.06 70.59 34.99
C VAL A 50 -61.39 71.74 35.73
N CYS A 51 -62.07 72.21 36.77
CA CYS A 51 -61.65 73.33 37.60
C CYS A 51 -60.48 73.02 38.52
N ALA A 52 -60.55 71.92 39.27
CA ALA A 52 -59.55 71.53 40.26
C ALA A 52 -58.68 70.39 39.71
N PRO A 53 -57.37 70.33 40.07
CA PRO A 53 -56.48 69.26 39.66
C PRO A 53 -57.05 67.89 40.05
N PRO A 54 -57.38 67.02 39.09
CA PRO A 54 -57.64 65.63 39.38
C PRO A 54 -56.38 64.96 39.92
N ALA A 55 -56.54 63.96 40.79
CA ALA A 55 -55.40 63.21 41.29
C ALA A 55 -54.67 62.49 40.14
N GLY A 56 -53.34 62.62 40.08
CA GLY A 56 -52.51 62.02 39.03
C GLY A 56 -52.61 62.72 37.67
N ARG A 57 -52.89 64.03 37.64
CA ARG A 57 -52.94 64.82 36.41
C ARG A 57 -52.14 66.11 36.51
N VAL A 58 -51.58 66.56 35.41
CA VAL A 58 -50.75 67.77 35.29
C VAL A 58 -51.26 68.72 34.21
N THR A 59 -50.71 69.93 34.14
CA THR A 59 -51.11 70.95 33.16
C THR A 59 -50.30 70.95 31.86
N ARG A 60 -49.19 70.21 31.82
CA ARG A 60 -48.35 70.06 30.62
C ARG A 60 -48.81 68.80 29.90
N GLY A 61 -49.20 68.94 28.64
CA GLY A 61 -49.78 67.88 27.83
C GLY A 61 -48.92 67.62 26.60
N ASP A 62 -47.67 67.31 26.84
CA ASP A 62 -46.58 67.24 25.87
C ASP A 62 -45.76 65.95 26.05
N ASP A 63 -46.29 64.97 26.77
CA ASP A 63 -45.68 63.65 26.95
C ASP A 63 -46.02 62.72 25.77
N CYS A 64 -45.00 62.19 25.10
CA CYS A 64 -45.16 61.25 24.00
C CYS A 64 -45.26 59.78 24.46
N ASP A 65 -44.87 59.44 25.70
CA ASP A 65 -45.07 58.12 26.33
C ASP A 65 -45.33 58.23 27.83
N ASP A 66 -46.60 58.51 28.20
CA ASP A 66 -47.14 58.55 29.58
C ASP A 66 -47.08 57.19 30.33
N SER A 67 -46.32 56.22 29.84
CA SER A 67 -46.01 54.98 30.55
C SER A 67 -44.58 54.90 31.05
N SER A 68 -43.72 55.85 30.69
CA SER A 68 -42.30 55.88 30.98
C SER A 68 -41.81 57.28 31.36
N ALA A 69 -41.58 57.49 32.67
CA ALA A 69 -41.02 58.73 33.24
C ALA A 69 -39.60 59.11 32.76
N ALA A 70 -39.03 58.33 31.85
CA ALA A 70 -37.76 58.61 31.18
C ALA A 70 -37.96 59.20 29.77
N ILE A 71 -39.20 59.26 29.27
CA ILE A 71 -39.58 59.72 27.95
C ILE A 71 -40.51 60.94 28.11
N ALA A 72 -39.95 62.14 28.05
CA ALA A 72 -40.70 63.39 28.21
C ALA A 72 -39.86 64.61 27.81
N PRO A 73 -40.49 65.76 27.52
CA PRO A 73 -39.83 67.01 27.19
C PRO A 73 -38.61 67.38 28.02
N GLY A 74 -37.45 67.38 27.38
CA GLY A 74 -36.15 67.69 27.98
C GLY A 74 -35.40 66.51 28.61
N ALA A 75 -35.83 65.28 28.32
CA ALA A 75 -34.98 64.09 28.48
C ALA A 75 -33.76 64.17 27.54
N VAL A 76 -32.81 63.24 27.69
CA VAL A 76 -31.70 63.09 26.75
C VAL A 76 -31.94 61.83 25.97
N ASP A 77 -31.96 61.95 24.65
CA ASP A 77 -32.10 60.82 23.76
C ASP A 77 -31.05 59.74 24.01
N ARG A 78 -31.50 58.49 23.89
CA ARG A 78 -30.63 57.33 23.86
C ARG A 78 -30.79 56.63 22.54
N CYS A 79 -29.66 56.16 22.00
CA CYS A 79 -29.63 55.30 20.83
C CYS A 79 -30.67 54.17 20.94
N GLY A 80 -31.74 54.27 20.15
CA GLY A 80 -32.83 53.29 20.21
C GLY A 80 -33.88 53.47 19.11
N GLY A 81 -33.79 54.54 18.32
CA GLY A 81 -34.80 54.89 17.32
C GLY A 81 -36.10 55.43 17.94
N GLY A 82 -36.04 55.87 19.20
CA GLY A 82 -37.12 56.52 19.93
C GLY A 82 -36.86 58.02 20.07
N ASP A 83 -37.93 58.78 20.25
CA ASP A 83 -37.92 60.20 20.60
C ASP A 83 -38.10 60.26 22.11
N ASP A 84 -37.01 60.26 22.88
CA ASP A 84 -37.09 60.18 24.35
C ASP A 84 -37.42 61.55 24.95
N ASP A 85 -37.15 62.65 24.24
CA ASP A 85 -37.40 64.01 24.73
C ASP A 85 -38.64 64.68 24.11
N CYS A 86 -39.41 63.94 23.31
CA CYS A 86 -40.67 64.34 22.71
C CYS A 86 -40.61 65.65 21.90
N ASP A 87 -39.45 65.99 21.32
CA ASP A 87 -39.29 67.21 20.53
C ASP A 87 -39.63 67.01 19.03
N GLY A 88 -39.83 65.76 18.62
CA GLY A 88 -40.18 65.33 17.27
C GLY A 88 -39.00 64.95 16.38
N THR A 89 -37.77 64.98 16.89
CA THR A 89 -36.61 64.33 16.29
C THR A 89 -36.29 62.99 16.98
N ILE A 90 -35.32 62.25 16.45
CA ILE A 90 -35.01 60.89 16.91
C ILE A 90 -33.49 60.79 17.04
N ASP A 91 -33.01 60.51 18.24
CA ASP A 91 -31.62 60.23 18.59
C ASP A 91 -30.64 61.40 18.30
N GLU A 92 -31.10 62.65 18.21
CA GLU A 92 -30.25 63.81 17.87
C GLU A 92 -29.34 64.24 19.01
N ASP A 93 -29.81 64.10 20.24
CA ASP A 93 -29.05 64.39 21.45
C ASP A 93 -28.37 63.14 22.02
N ALA A 94 -28.54 62.00 21.35
CA ALA A 94 -27.91 60.75 21.73
C ALA A 94 -26.39 60.85 21.62
N ALA A 95 -25.71 60.32 22.64
CA ALA A 95 -24.25 60.22 22.65
C ALA A 95 -23.77 59.27 21.54
N GLN A 96 -23.35 59.84 20.41
CA GLN A 96 -22.82 59.09 19.28
C GLN A 96 -21.49 58.42 19.65
N ILE A 97 -21.33 57.17 19.24
CA ILE A 97 -20.12 56.36 19.44
C ILE A 97 -19.31 56.41 18.13
N ALA A 98 -17.99 56.39 18.25
CA ALA A 98 -17.09 56.30 17.10
C ALA A 98 -17.04 54.87 16.54
N PHE A 99 -17.19 54.77 15.22
CA PHE A 99 -17.03 53.53 14.46
C PHE A 99 -15.96 53.72 13.39
N TYR A 100 -15.14 52.70 13.15
CA TYR A 100 -13.98 52.73 12.25
C TYR A 100 -14.25 51.82 11.06
N ALA A 101 -13.79 52.17 9.85
CA ALA A 101 -14.00 51.31 8.70
C ALA A 101 -13.25 49.99 8.91
N ASP A 102 -13.97 48.88 8.79
CA ASP A 102 -13.49 47.52 9.09
C ASP A 102 -13.57 46.71 7.78
N GLY A 103 -12.40 46.44 7.22
CA GLY A 103 -12.25 45.91 5.86
C GLY A 103 -12.35 44.38 5.78
N ASP A 104 -11.96 43.68 6.83
CA ASP A 104 -11.91 42.22 6.90
C ASP A 104 -12.96 41.60 7.84
N GLY A 105 -13.57 42.40 8.71
CA GLY A 105 -14.68 42.04 9.57
C GLY A 105 -14.30 41.49 10.94
N ASP A 106 -13.10 41.77 11.46
CA ASP A 106 -12.69 41.32 12.81
C ASP A 106 -13.23 42.21 13.95
N GLY A 107 -13.80 43.38 13.62
CA GLY A 107 -14.38 44.32 14.56
C GLY A 107 -13.44 45.45 15.01
N SER A 108 -12.19 45.43 14.56
CA SER A 108 -11.25 46.54 14.58
C SER A 108 -11.28 47.27 13.23
N GLY A 109 -10.81 48.50 13.20
CA GLY A 109 -10.73 49.22 11.93
C GLY A 109 -9.82 50.43 11.98
N GLY A 110 -9.48 50.90 10.78
CA GLY A 110 -8.63 52.06 10.55
C GLY A 110 -9.36 53.36 10.22
N GLY A 111 -8.60 54.46 10.28
CA GLY A 111 -8.97 55.75 9.68
C GLY A 111 -9.79 56.70 10.55
N GLU A 112 -10.43 57.67 9.89
CA GLU A 112 -11.25 58.69 10.55
C GLU A 112 -12.58 58.07 11.00
N PRO A 113 -12.96 58.22 12.29
CA PRO A 113 -14.17 57.60 12.80
C PRO A 113 -15.43 58.27 12.25
N VAL A 114 -16.45 57.45 12.00
CA VAL A 114 -17.83 57.91 11.79
C VAL A 114 -18.55 57.87 13.14
N LEU A 115 -19.07 59.01 13.58
CA LEU A 115 -19.92 59.08 14.77
C LEU A 115 -21.34 58.66 14.39
N ALA A 116 -21.87 57.65 15.08
CA ALA A 116 -23.23 57.16 14.87
C ALA A 116 -23.82 56.55 16.15
N CYS A 117 -25.13 56.31 16.13
CA CYS A 117 -25.84 55.66 17.23
C CYS A 117 -25.75 54.12 17.16
N ALA A 118 -25.50 53.58 15.98
CA ALA A 118 -25.36 52.15 15.70
C ALA A 118 -24.24 51.93 14.67
N PRO A 119 -23.56 50.77 14.67
CA PRO A 119 -22.46 50.48 13.75
C PRO A 119 -22.95 50.58 12.31
N PRO A 120 -22.38 51.50 11.51
CA PRO A 120 -22.58 51.49 10.07
C PRO A 120 -22.09 50.16 9.48
N THR A 121 -22.66 49.74 8.35
CA THR A 121 -22.21 48.51 7.69
C THR A 121 -20.73 48.62 7.30
N GLY A 122 -19.94 47.58 7.60
CA GLY A 122 -18.51 47.53 7.34
C GLY A 122 -17.69 48.43 8.26
N HIS A 123 -18.13 48.59 9.51
CA HIS A 123 -17.40 49.34 10.53
C HIS A 123 -17.29 48.57 11.84
N GLY A 124 -16.10 48.60 12.43
CA GLY A 124 -15.73 48.05 13.73
C GLY A 124 -15.84 49.08 14.86
N LEU A 125 -15.69 48.60 16.10
CA LEU A 125 -15.73 49.42 17.32
C LEU A 125 -14.34 49.81 17.82
N PHE A 126 -13.34 48.99 17.53
CA PHE A 126 -12.00 49.19 18.06
C PHE A 126 -11.15 49.97 17.05
N PRO A 127 -10.48 51.04 17.49
CA PRO A 127 -9.52 51.73 16.65
C PRO A 127 -8.23 50.91 16.52
N MET A 128 -7.44 51.22 15.48
CA MET A 128 -6.06 50.72 15.29
C MET A 128 -5.97 49.28 14.84
N ASP A 129 -6.68 48.95 13.77
CA ASP A 129 -6.33 47.81 12.92
C ASP A 129 -5.02 48.11 12.17
N CYS A 130 -4.03 47.22 12.27
CA CYS A 130 -2.75 47.36 11.62
C CYS A 130 -2.73 46.83 10.18
N ASP A 131 -3.67 45.95 9.81
CA ASP A 131 -3.92 45.51 8.43
C ASP A 131 -5.43 45.29 8.18
N ASP A 132 -6.14 46.33 7.70
CA ASP A 132 -7.58 46.30 7.37
C ASP A 132 -8.00 45.23 6.31
N ALA A 133 -7.08 44.39 5.84
CA ALA A 133 -7.33 43.29 4.92
C ALA A 133 -7.14 41.90 5.55
N ASP A 134 -6.68 41.81 6.80
CA ASP A 134 -6.35 40.57 7.49
C ASP A 134 -6.93 40.49 8.91
N ALA A 135 -8.02 39.73 9.04
CA ALA A 135 -8.78 39.55 10.27
C ALA A 135 -8.02 38.83 11.42
N THR A 136 -6.74 38.50 11.23
CA THR A 136 -5.85 38.03 12.30
C THR A 136 -4.94 39.11 12.86
N GLN A 137 -4.97 40.35 12.35
CA GLN A 137 -4.08 41.42 12.78
C GLN A 137 -4.87 42.56 13.43
N PHE A 138 -5.17 42.40 14.73
CA PHE A 138 -5.96 43.36 15.49
C PHE A 138 -5.52 43.53 16.95
N PRO A 139 -5.78 44.70 17.56
CA PRO A 139 -5.39 44.98 18.93
C PRO A 139 -5.70 43.89 19.96
N GLY A 140 -4.65 43.29 20.52
CA GLY A 140 -4.75 42.28 21.58
C GLY A 140 -5.10 40.87 21.10
N ASN A 141 -4.92 40.56 19.82
CA ASN A 141 -4.89 39.17 19.36
C ASN A 141 -3.69 38.40 19.97
N VAL A 142 -3.62 37.09 19.73
CA VAL A 142 -2.49 36.26 20.17
C VAL A 142 -1.48 36.15 19.05
N GLU A 143 -0.24 36.56 19.35
CA GLU A 143 0.91 36.41 18.45
C GLU A 143 1.13 34.97 17.98
N VAL A 144 1.35 34.84 16.68
CA VAL A 144 1.88 33.64 16.03
C VAL A 144 3.33 33.92 15.62
N CYS A 145 4.10 32.88 15.33
CA CYS A 145 5.49 33.04 14.89
C CYS A 145 5.57 32.97 13.35
N ASP A 146 5.02 33.97 12.67
CA ASP A 146 4.99 34.06 11.21
C ASP A 146 5.54 35.39 10.65
N GLY A 147 5.90 36.33 11.53
CA GLY A 147 6.51 37.61 11.18
C GLY A 147 5.52 38.75 10.98
N ASP A 148 4.24 38.52 11.24
CA ASP A 148 3.20 39.54 11.30
C ASP A 148 3.02 40.02 12.77
N ASP A 149 2.42 41.20 12.96
CA ASP A 149 2.15 41.82 14.28
C ASP A 149 0.65 41.63 14.55
N GLU A 150 0.27 40.46 15.10
CA GLU A 150 -1.14 40.12 15.21
C GLU A 150 -1.88 40.96 16.24
N ASP A 151 -1.19 41.42 17.29
CA ASP A 151 -1.79 42.19 18.37
C ASP A 151 -1.65 43.71 18.22
N CYS A 152 -1.03 44.15 17.13
CA CYS A 152 -0.80 45.53 16.73
C CYS A 152 -0.10 46.39 17.80
N ASP A 153 0.72 45.81 18.69
CA ASP A 153 1.47 46.56 19.72
C ASP A 153 2.78 47.19 19.19
N GLY A 154 3.16 46.86 17.95
CA GLY A 154 4.36 47.34 17.28
C GLY A 154 5.62 46.52 17.59
N MET A 155 5.49 45.43 18.32
CA MET A 155 6.43 44.32 18.32
C MET A 155 5.99 43.29 17.26
N THR A 156 6.71 42.18 17.16
CA THR A 156 6.43 41.16 16.14
C THR A 156 6.81 39.82 16.75
N ASP A 157 5.88 38.88 16.77
CA ASP A 157 5.99 37.51 17.31
C ASP A 157 6.31 37.41 18.81
N GLU A 158 6.04 38.44 19.61
CA GLU A 158 6.37 38.51 21.04
C GLU A 158 5.50 37.59 21.89
N GLY A 159 6.07 36.45 22.25
CA GLY A 159 5.32 35.39 22.92
C GLY A 159 4.80 34.33 21.95
N GLY A 160 4.89 34.56 20.64
CA GLY A 160 4.76 33.56 19.58
C GLY A 160 5.79 32.42 19.69
N ASP A 161 6.88 32.64 20.43
CA ASP A 161 7.86 31.61 20.84
C ASP A 161 7.21 30.36 21.47
N ALA A 162 6.11 30.53 22.20
CA ALA A 162 5.39 29.41 22.82
C ALA A 162 4.62 28.56 21.79
N LEU A 163 4.33 29.10 20.61
CA LEU A 163 3.67 28.41 19.49
C LEU A 163 4.68 27.81 18.50
N CYS A 164 5.94 28.26 18.49
CA CYS A 164 7.05 27.66 17.74
C CYS A 164 7.55 26.36 18.41
N VAL A 165 6.68 25.35 18.48
CA VAL A 165 6.96 24.04 19.07
C VAL A 165 7.29 23.04 17.95
N ALA A 166 8.57 22.72 17.80
CA ALA A 166 9.05 21.70 16.88
C ALA A 166 9.30 20.37 17.61
N PRO A 167 8.54 19.29 17.33
CA PRO A 167 8.81 17.98 17.88
C PRO A 167 10.22 17.50 17.55
N GLY A 168 10.94 16.96 18.54
CA GLY A 168 12.28 16.43 18.30
C GLY A 168 13.36 17.49 18.05
N ALA A 169 13.06 18.79 18.19
CA ALA A 169 14.02 19.86 17.91
C ALA A 169 14.03 20.95 18.98
N ASN A 170 15.10 21.74 19.00
CA ASN A 170 15.10 23.07 19.62
C ASN A 170 14.74 24.08 18.53
N ALA A 171 13.55 24.68 18.63
CA ALA A 171 13.12 25.74 17.75
C ALA A 171 13.13 27.11 18.46
N ARG A 172 13.18 28.17 17.68
CA ARG A 172 13.08 29.56 18.15
C ARG A 172 12.26 30.38 17.16
N CYS A 173 11.57 31.40 17.65
CA CYS A 173 10.98 32.38 16.78
C CYS A 173 12.03 33.39 16.28
N THR A 174 11.88 33.80 15.02
CA THR A 174 12.67 34.86 14.40
C THR A 174 11.73 35.69 13.52
N ALA A 175 12.13 36.90 13.14
CA ALA A 175 11.38 37.75 12.20
C ALA A 175 11.20 37.16 10.78
N ALA A 176 11.58 35.90 10.55
CA ALA A 176 11.31 35.14 9.34
C ALA A 176 10.45 33.90 9.62
N GLY A 177 9.76 33.88 10.77
CA GLY A 177 8.98 32.77 11.30
C GLY A 177 9.78 31.79 12.16
N CYS A 178 9.12 30.68 12.48
CA CYS A 178 9.67 29.61 13.32
C CYS A 178 10.84 28.91 12.62
N VAL A 179 11.99 28.79 13.29
CA VAL A 179 13.17 28.10 12.75
C VAL A 179 13.67 27.01 13.70
N ILE A 180 14.05 25.87 13.12
CA ILE A 180 14.77 24.81 13.83
C ILE A 180 16.24 25.22 13.99
N ASP A 181 16.71 25.37 15.23
CA ASP A 181 18.12 25.68 15.51
C ASP A 181 18.97 24.40 15.51
N ALA A 182 18.46 23.34 16.13
CA ALA A 182 19.10 22.03 16.13
C ALA A 182 18.09 20.92 16.44
N CYS A 183 18.19 19.81 15.71
CA CYS A 183 17.52 18.58 16.07
C CYS A 183 18.10 18.01 17.37
N THR A 184 17.23 17.39 18.16
CA THR A 184 17.57 16.68 19.39
C THR A 184 17.46 15.17 19.16
N GLY A 185 18.10 14.37 20.01
CA GLY A 185 17.99 12.91 19.92
C GLY A 185 18.64 12.27 18.67
N GLY A 186 19.40 13.04 17.87
CA GLY A 186 20.01 12.54 16.64
C GLY A 186 19.04 12.43 15.46
N LEU A 187 17.85 13.02 15.57
CA LEU A 187 16.87 13.10 14.49
C LEU A 187 17.34 14.05 13.38
N LEU A 188 16.75 13.90 12.21
CA LEU A 188 16.94 14.78 11.05
C LEU A 188 15.63 15.46 10.68
N ASP A 189 15.75 16.68 10.17
CA ASP A 189 14.70 17.45 9.52
C ASP A 189 14.96 17.35 8.01
N CYS A 190 14.24 16.46 7.33
CA CYS A 190 14.49 16.14 5.93
C CYS A 190 13.56 16.88 4.97
N ASP A 191 12.35 17.24 5.42
CA ASP A 191 11.42 18.07 4.67
C ASP A 191 11.68 19.58 4.82
N ARG A 192 12.48 19.98 5.83
CA ARG A 192 12.78 21.37 6.19
C ARG A 192 11.56 22.16 6.61
N ASP A 193 10.57 21.48 7.18
CA ASP A 193 9.35 22.09 7.69
C ASP A 193 9.45 22.27 9.22
N PRO A 194 9.59 23.52 9.71
CA PRO A 194 9.67 23.79 11.14
C PRO A 194 8.43 23.35 11.93
N SER A 195 7.29 23.18 11.26
CA SER A 195 6.01 22.81 11.89
C SER A 195 5.91 21.32 12.23
N THR A 196 6.60 20.45 11.48
CA THR A 196 6.64 18.99 11.71
C THR A 196 7.84 18.60 12.58
N GLY A 197 8.89 19.41 12.60
CA GLY A 197 10.02 19.30 13.52
C GLY A 197 11.19 18.51 12.94
N CYS A 198 11.83 17.67 13.76
CA CYS A 198 12.78 16.68 13.27
C CYS A 198 12.17 15.30 13.45
N GLU A 199 11.70 14.73 12.35
CA GLU A 199 10.79 13.59 12.28
C GLU A 199 11.48 12.29 11.87
N VAL A 200 12.68 12.39 11.30
CA VAL A 200 13.40 11.25 10.75
C VAL A 200 14.42 10.72 11.77
N ASP A 201 14.34 9.43 12.09
CA ASP A 201 15.40 8.72 12.81
C ASP A 201 16.39 8.08 11.81
N PRO A 202 17.55 8.70 11.56
CA PRO A 202 18.51 8.20 10.57
C PRO A 202 19.16 6.89 10.99
N SER A 203 18.95 6.42 12.22
CA SER A 203 19.53 5.16 12.70
C SER A 203 18.70 3.93 12.32
N ALA A 204 17.44 4.12 11.93
CA ALA A 204 16.47 3.07 11.69
C ALA A 204 15.58 3.28 10.45
N ASP A 205 15.47 4.51 9.93
CA ASP A 205 14.69 4.79 8.73
C ASP A 205 15.44 4.36 7.46
N SER A 206 14.91 3.36 6.75
CA SER A 206 15.47 2.85 5.49
C SER A 206 15.35 3.84 4.32
N ALA A 207 14.54 4.89 4.42
CA ALA A 207 14.44 5.95 3.42
C ALA A 207 15.44 7.10 3.64
N HIS A 208 15.99 7.22 4.85
CA HIS A 208 16.87 8.33 5.27
C HIS A 208 18.03 7.84 6.15
N CYS A 209 18.65 6.73 5.77
CA CYS A 209 19.61 6.02 6.59
C CYS A 209 20.95 6.75 6.69
N GLY A 210 21.29 7.21 7.90
CA GLY A 210 22.49 7.98 8.20
C GLY A 210 22.43 9.46 7.77
N ALA A 211 21.65 9.81 6.75
CA ALA A 211 21.39 11.17 6.31
C ALA A 211 20.07 11.26 5.51
N CYS A 212 19.54 12.48 5.35
CA CYS A 212 18.38 12.72 4.49
C CYS A 212 18.63 12.24 3.06
N ASP A 213 17.57 11.73 2.43
CA ASP A 213 17.54 11.16 1.09
C ASP A 213 18.51 9.98 0.84
N VAL A 214 19.03 9.35 1.89
CA VAL A 214 19.83 8.13 1.78
C VAL A 214 18.93 6.91 1.94
N SER A 215 18.34 6.48 0.83
CA SER A 215 17.52 5.27 0.81
C SER A 215 18.36 4.00 0.66
N CYS A 216 18.04 2.97 1.43
CA CYS A 216 18.66 1.66 1.33
C CYS A 216 17.98 0.85 0.24
N GLY A 217 18.61 0.80 -0.93
CA GLY A 217 18.13 0.09 -2.11
C GLY A 217 17.89 1.02 -3.32
N PRO A 218 17.21 0.54 -4.38
CA PRO A 218 16.65 -0.80 -4.52
C PRO A 218 17.74 -1.87 -4.71
N TYR A 219 17.64 -2.95 -3.93
CA TYR A 219 18.47 -4.14 -4.07
C TYR A 219 17.71 -5.20 -4.88
N ALA A 220 18.42 -6.04 -5.65
CA ALA A 220 17.78 -7.14 -6.37
C ALA A 220 17.53 -8.30 -5.41
N HIS A 221 16.28 -8.76 -5.32
CA HIS A 221 15.88 -9.89 -4.44
C HIS A 221 16.23 -9.70 -2.96
N ALA A 222 16.23 -8.45 -2.50
CA ALA A 222 16.48 -8.10 -1.11
C ALA A 222 15.66 -6.88 -0.68
N SER A 223 15.38 -6.81 0.61
CA SER A 223 14.77 -5.64 1.25
C SER A 223 15.84 -4.84 1.98
N GLY A 224 15.94 -3.54 1.67
CA GLY A 224 16.88 -2.65 2.33
C GLY A 224 16.41 -2.26 3.73
N MET A 225 17.33 -2.25 4.68
CA MET A 225 17.09 -1.86 6.06
C MET A 225 18.17 -0.89 6.56
N CYS A 226 17.84 -0.09 7.55
CA CYS A 226 18.80 0.79 8.19
C CYS A 226 19.20 0.23 9.56
N VAL A 227 20.49 0.02 9.77
CA VAL A 227 21.04 -0.49 11.02
C VAL A 227 22.12 0.46 11.52
N ALA A 228 21.82 1.18 12.61
CA ALA A 228 22.74 2.13 13.24
C ALA A 228 23.28 3.21 12.27
N GLY A 229 22.43 3.65 11.33
CA GLY A 229 22.76 4.70 10.35
C GLY A 229 23.59 4.23 9.17
N ALA A 230 23.70 2.92 8.96
CA ALA A 230 24.27 2.34 7.76
C ALA A 230 23.22 1.46 7.06
N CYS A 231 23.18 1.53 5.74
CA CYS A 231 22.34 0.63 4.96
C CYS A 231 22.85 -0.80 5.06
N ASP A 232 21.92 -1.68 5.31
CA ASP A 232 22.06 -3.13 5.33
C ASP A 232 20.91 -3.73 4.50
N PHE A 233 20.89 -5.03 4.28
CA PHE A 233 19.82 -5.69 3.54
C PHE A 233 19.54 -7.09 4.08
N ASP A 234 18.29 -7.54 3.88
CA ASP A 234 17.89 -8.93 4.13
C ASP A 234 17.41 -9.55 2.82
N CYS A 235 17.90 -10.75 2.51
CA CYS A 235 17.56 -11.45 1.28
C CYS A 235 16.12 -11.94 1.29
N ASP A 236 15.44 -11.81 0.15
CA ASP A 236 14.14 -12.42 -0.04
C ASP A 236 14.24 -13.95 0.13
N VAL A 237 13.15 -14.56 0.60
CA VAL A 237 13.10 -16.02 0.79
C VAL A 237 13.46 -16.74 -0.51
N GLY A 238 14.48 -17.59 -0.46
CA GLY A 238 14.98 -18.34 -1.61
C GLY A 238 16.17 -17.70 -2.31
N TYR A 239 16.64 -16.55 -1.85
CA TYR A 239 17.88 -15.91 -2.31
C TYR A 239 18.90 -15.82 -1.18
N ALA A 240 20.18 -15.75 -1.53
CA ALA A 240 21.26 -15.49 -0.59
C ALA A 240 22.41 -14.75 -1.29
N ASP A 241 23.14 -13.97 -0.51
CA ASP A 241 24.44 -13.40 -0.87
C ASP A 241 25.53 -14.45 -0.63
N CYS A 242 25.99 -15.10 -1.70
CA CYS A 242 26.93 -16.21 -1.60
C CYS A 242 28.39 -15.80 -1.82
N ASP A 243 28.64 -14.61 -2.35
CA ASP A 243 29.99 -14.07 -2.57
C ASP A 243 30.38 -12.97 -1.57
N LEU A 244 29.45 -12.54 -0.71
CA LEU A 244 29.58 -11.48 0.29
C LEU A 244 29.95 -10.14 -0.33
N SER A 245 29.56 -9.94 -1.59
CA SER A 245 29.87 -8.75 -2.37
C SER A 245 28.74 -7.73 -2.24
N SER A 246 29.09 -6.57 -1.69
CA SER A 246 28.18 -5.41 -1.61
C SER A 246 27.85 -4.77 -2.98
N ALA A 247 28.20 -5.41 -4.10
CA ALA A 247 28.03 -4.88 -5.45
C ALA A 247 26.98 -5.63 -6.29
N ASN A 248 26.51 -6.80 -5.85
CA ASN A 248 25.56 -7.64 -6.59
C ASN A 248 24.45 -8.27 -5.71
N ASP A 249 24.38 -7.92 -4.43
CA ASP A 249 23.32 -8.27 -3.45
C ASP A 249 22.99 -9.79 -3.43
N CYS A 250 21.74 -10.16 -3.12
CA CYS A 250 21.26 -11.55 -3.00
C CYS A 250 21.09 -12.23 -4.37
N GLU A 251 22.22 -12.50 -5.01
CA GLU A 251 22.35 -12.91 -6.40
C GLU A 251 22.10 -14.41 -6.62
N SER A 252 22.27 -15.24 -5.60
CA SER A 252 22.15 -16.69 -5.70
C SER A 252 20.75 -17.20 -5.38
N GLU A 253 20.09 -17.78 -6.39
CA GLU A 253 18.76 -18.40 -6.24
C GLU A 253 18.86 -19.83 -5.67
N LEU A 254 18.52 -19.99 -4.40
CA LEU A 254 18.67 -21.25 -3.66
C LEU A 254 17.66 -22.33 -4.05
N LEU A 255 16.56 -21.97 -4.72
CA LEU A 255 15.47 -22.92 -5.02
C LEU A 255 15.68 -23.70 -6.31
N THR A 256 16.48 -23.17 -7.24
CA THR A 256 16.63 -23.70 -8.60
C THR A 256 18.09 -23.77 -9.07
N SER A 257 19.02 -23.06 -8.42
CA SER A 257 20.44 -23.14 -8.76
C SER A 257 21.02 -24.52 -8.42
N PRO A 258 21.58 -25.27 -9.39
CA PRO A 258 22.28 -26.52 -9.10
C PRO A 258 23.65 -26.30 -8.43
N ILE A 259 24.08 -25.05 -8.24
CA ILE A 259 25.35 -24.70 -7.59
C ILE A 259 25.14 -24.28 -6.13
N ASP A 260 24.02 -23.64 -5.81
CA ASP A 260 23.67 -23.10 -4.49
C ASP A 260 22.37 -23.70 -3.94
N CYS A 261 22.12 -24.98 -4.19
CA CYS A 261 20.81 -25.58 -3.94
C CYS A 261 20.49 -25.66 -2.44
N GLY A 262 19.55 -24.85 -1.97
CA GLY A 262 19.12 -24.76 -0.57
C GLY A 262 20.10 -24.04 0.37
N ALA A 263 21.37 -23.85 -0.04
CA ALA A 263 22.38 -23.08 0.67
C ALA A 263 23.53 -22.71 -0.26
N CYS A 264 24.23 -21.61 0.03
CA CYS A 264 25.41 -21.18 -0.71
C CYS A 264 26.45 -22.29 -0.85
N GLY A 265 26.90 -22.52 -2.08
CA GLY A 265 27.91 -23.53 -2.42
C GLY A 265 27.44 -24.97 -2.32
N ASN A 266 26.16 -25.25 -2.03
CA ASN A 266 25.61 -26.60 -2.03
C ASN A 266 25.37 -27.10 -3.46
N ARG A 267 26.47 -27.45 -4.13
CA ARG A 267 26.46 -27.93 -5.51
C ARG A 267 25.88 -29.34 -5.59
N CYS A 268 24.86 -29.52 -6.42
CA CYS A 268 24.27 -30.82 -6.62
C CYS A 268 25.24 -31.81 -7.28
N PRO A 269 25.35 -33.04 -6.75
CA PRO A 269 26.31 -34.01 -7.21
C PRO A 269 26.01 -34.45 -8.65
N ALA A 270 27.07 -34.75 -9.40
CA ALA A 270 26.92 -35.40 -10.70
C ALA A 270 26.47 -36.85 -10.50
N ALA A 271 25.50 -37.29 -11.31
CA ALA A 271 25.00 -38.65 -11.33
C ALA A 271 25.13 -39.25 -12.75
N ALA A 272 25.13 -40.59 -12.86
CA ALA A 272 25.32 -41.24 -14.14
C ALA A 272 24.13 -40.98 -15.09
N ASN A 273 24.43 -40.64 -16.35
CA ASN A 273 23.44 -40.36 -17.40
C ASN A 273 22.38 -39.30 -17.03
N ALA A 274 22.73 -38.37 -16.12
CA ALA A 274 21.84 -37.31 -15.67
C ALA A 274 22.58 -35.97 -15.54
N THR A 275 21.84 -34.87 -15.61
CA THR A 275 22.33 -33.54 -15.28
C THR A 275 21.87 -33.15 -13.87
N PRO A 276 22.75 -32.60 -13.01
CA PRO A 276 22.35 -32.10 -11.70
C PRO A 276 21.30 -31.00 -11.82
N ALA A 277 20.24 -31.10 -11.02
CA ALA A 277 19.17 -30.13 -10.96
C ALA A 277 18.89 -29.76 -9.50
N CYS A 278 18.20 -28.65 -9.29
CA CYS A 278 17.72 -28.23 -7.98
C CYS A 278 16.23 -27.93 -8.08
N ALA A 279 15.46 -28.49 -7.15
CA ALA A 279 14.03 -28.24 -7.05
C ALA A 279 13.66 -27.96 -5.59
N ALA A 280 13.07 -26.79 -5.34
CA ALA A 280 12.66 -26.35 -4.01
C ALA A 280 13.78 -26.44 -2.96
N GLY A 281 15.01 -26.12 -3.37
CA GLY A 281 16.19 -26.13 -2.49
C GLY A 281 16.70 -27.53 -2.14
N SER A 282 16.25 -28.57 -2.84
CA SER A 282 16.75 -29.94 -2.72
C SER A 282 17.35 -30.40 -4.05
N CYS A 283 18.50 -31.07 -3.98
CA CYS A 283 19.14 -31.59 -5.18
C CYS A 283 18.32 -32.72 -5.80
N THR A 284 18.08 -32.58 -7.09
CA THR A 284 17.40 -33.56 -7.95
C THR A 284 18.29 -33.86 -9.16
N ILE A 285 17.81 -34.75 -10.03
CA ILE A 285 18.47 -35.06 -11.29
C ILE A 285 17.48 -34.93 -12.44
N ASP A 286 17.97 -34.49 -13.59
CA ASP A 286 17.24 -34.56 -14.87
C ASP A 286 17.91 -35.61 -15.75
N CYS A 287 17.16 -36.64 -16.15
CA CYS A 287 17.70 -37.72 -16.97
C CYS A 287 18.03 -37.22 -18.38
N MET A 288 19.21 -37.63 -18.88
CA MET A 288 19.56 -37.38 -20.27
C MET A 288 18.61 -38.17 -21.20
N PRO A 289 18.36 -37.69 -22.43
CA PRO A 289 17.45 -38.37 -23.36
C PRO A 289 17.81 -39.84 -23.57
N GLY A 290 16.84 -40.74 -23.34
CA GLY A 290 17.00 -42.19 -23.49
C GLY A 290 17.31 -42.95 -22.19
N PHE A 291 17.42 -42.24 -21.07
CA PHE A 291 17.59 -42.81 -19.73
C PHE A 291 16.41 -42.42 -18.83
N GLU A 292 16.08 -43.28 -17.87
CA GLU A 292 15.08 -43.02 -16.83
C GLU A 292 15.60 -43.45 -15.45
N ASP A 293 15.22 -42.71 -14.41
CA ASP A 293 15.39 -43.08 -13.00
C ASP A 293 14.11 -43.80 -12.54
N CYS A 294 14.17 -45.13 -12.52
CA CYS A 294 13.01 -45.97 -12.16
C CYS A 294 12.99 -46.39 -10.68
N ASN A 295 14.09 -46.20 -9.95
CA ASN A 295 14.16 -46.50 -8.52
C ASN A 295 13.90 -45.26 -7.64
N GLY A 296 13.89 -44.06 -8.24
CA GLY A 296 13.68 -42.76 -7.61
C GLY A 296 14.88 -42.31 -6.78
N MET A 297 16.07 -42.87 -7.02
CA MET A 297 17.28 -42.57 -6.28
C MET A 297 18.18 -41.66 -7.12
N ALA A 298 18.15 -40.36 -6.83
CA ALA A 298 18.97 -39.38 -7.52
C ALA A 298 20.50 -39.60 -7.38
N ALA A 299 20.94 -40.43 -6.43
CA ALA A 299 22.35 -40.62 -6.10
C ALA A 299 23.10 -41.56 -7.04
N ASP A 300 22.43 -42.57 -7.60
CA ASP A 300 23.00 -43.48 -8.61
C ASP A 300 22.78 -42.97 -10.04
N GLY A 301 21.75 -42.14 -10.28
CA GLY A 301 21.50 -41.48 -11.56
C GLY A 301 20.30 -42.04 -12.32
N CYS A 302 20.39 -42.05 -13.66
CA CYS A 302 19.36 -42.60 -14.53
C CYS A 302 19.91 -43.85 -15.22
N GLU A 303 19.76 -45.00 -14.57
CA GLU A 303 20.41 -46.25 -14.96
C GLU A 303 19.55 -47.08 -15.92
N SER A 304 18.24 -46.82 -15.93
CA SER A 304 17.33 -47.58 -16.78
C SER A 304 17.42 -47.06 -18.20
N VAL A 305 17.50 -47.97 -19.16
CA VAL A 305 17.54 -47.65 -20.60
C VAL A 305 16.27 -48.20 -21.23
N PRO A 306 15.16 -47.44 -21.29
CA PRO A 306 13.87 -47.98 -21.69
C PRO A 306 13.82 -48.54 -23.11
N LEU A 307 14.82 -48.26 -23.95
CA LEU A 307 14.90 -48.81 -25.30
C LEU A 307 15.33 -50.28 -25.36
N SER A 308 15.98 -50.78 -24.32
CA SER A 308 16.61 -52.11 -24.30
C SER A 308 16.50 -52.85 -22.97
N ASP A 309 16.11 -52.19 -21.88
CA ASP A 309 15.92 -52.81 -20.58
C ASP A 309 14.60 -53.60 -20.53
N PRO A 310 14.63 -54.95 -20.41
CA PRO A 310 13.42 -55.75 -20.31
C PRO A 310 12.61 -55.50 -19.04
N ALA A 311 13.21 -54.95 -17.98
CA ALA A 311 12.52 -54.63 -16.73
C ALA A 311 11.78 -53.28 -16.76
N ASN A 312 12.18 -52.36 -17.66
CA ASN A 312 11.64 -50.99 -17.77
C ASN A 312 11.39 -50.63 -19.25
N CYS A 313 10.81 -51.54 -20.02
CA CYS A 313 10.77 -51.41 -21.47
C CYS A 313 9.79 -50.33 -21.93
N GLY A 314 10.28 -49.30 -22.58
CA GLY A 314 9.51 -48.14 -23.05
C GLY A 314 9.17 -47.12 -21.97
N THR A 315 9.01 -47.54 -20.71
CA THR A 315 8.84 -46.67 -19.54
C THR A 315 9.12 -47.47 -18.25
N CYS A 316 9.46 -46.77 -17.16
CA CYS A 316 9.65 -47.36 -15.84
C CYS A 316 8.52 -48.31 -15.41
N GLY A 317 8.93 -49.46 -14.86
CA GLY A 317 8.01 -50.48 -14.35
C GLY A 317 7.30 -51.31 -15.42
N ASN A 318 7.48 -51.02 -16.71
CA ASN A 318 6.94 -51.83 -17.80
C ASN A 318 7.85 -53.04 -18.09
N ALA A 319 7.85 -54.00 -17.18
CA ALA A 319 8.57 -55.25 -17.34
C ALA A 319 7.92 -56.12 -18.42
N CYS A 320 8.72 -56.60 -19.38
CA CYS A 320 8.21 -57.46 -20.43
C CYS A 320 7.74 -58.82 -19.86
N ALA A 321 6.53 -59.22 -20.25
CA ALA A 321 5.90 -60.44 -19.75
C ALA A 321 6.41 -61.68 -20.51
N GLY A 322 7.05 -62.60 -19.79
CA GLY A 322 7.55 -63.89 -20.30
C GLY A 322 9.04 -64.06 -20.04
N ALA A 323 9.48 -65.30 -19.80
CA ALA A 323 10.88 -65.60 -19.45
C ALA A 323 11.89 -65.16 -20.53
N ASP A 324 11.46 -65.11 -21.80
CA ASP A 324 12.29 -64.75 -22.96
C ASP A 324 11.88 -63.42 -23.63
N ALA A 325 11.09 -62.57 -22.95
CA ALA A 325 10.62 -61.33 -23.56
C ALA A 325 11.76 -60.30 -23.65
N LEU A 326 11.99 -59.76 -24.85
CA LEU A 326 13.04 -58.78 -25.14
C LEU A 326 12.45 -57.37 -25.22
N CYS A 327 13.20 -56.38 -24.76
CA CYS A 327 12.91 -54.99 -25.07
C CYS A 327 13.63 -54.56 -26.34
N VAL A 328 12.88 -54.30 -27.41
CA VAL A 328 13.45 -53.87 -28.70
C VAL A 328 12.83 -52.54 -29.08
N ARG A 329 13.65 -51.49 -29.05
CA ARG A 329 13.24 -50.11 -29.38
C ARG A 329 12.08 -49.62 -28.50
N GLY A 330 12.09 -49.99 -27.22
CA GLY A 330 11.07 -49.58 -26.24
C GLY A 330 9.73 -50.32 -26.35
N ALA A 331 9.68 -51.43 -27.10
CA ALA A 331 8.51 -52.30 -27.16
C ALA A 331 8.90 -53.71 -26.68
N CYS A 332 8.08 -54.26 -25.79
CA CYS A 332 8.19 -55.66 -25.41
C CYS A 332 7.83 -56.55 -26.59
N GLN A 333 8.79 -57.37 -26.99
CA GLN A 333 8.62 -58.36 -28.03
C GLN A 333 8.79 -59.74 -27.42
N THR A 334 7.87 -60.64 -27.74
CA THR A 334 8.11 -62.07 -27.52
C THR A 334 9.25 -62.50 -28.42
N ASN A 335 10.28 -63.15 -27.88
CA ASN A 335 11.38 -63.68 -28.69
C ASN A 335 10.80 -64.52 -29.85
N PRO A 336 10.92 -64.07 -31.12
CA PRO A 336 10.36 -64.80 -32.26
C PRO A 336 11.12 -66.11 -32.53
N PHE A 337 12.28 -66.30 -31.88
CA PHE A 337 13.12 -67.49 -31.92
C PHE A 337 13.10 -68.27 -30.60
N GLY A 338 12.05 -68.12 -29.79
CA GLY A 338 11.88 -68.93 -28.57
C GLY A 338 11.87 -70.44 -28.87
N SER A 339 12.45 -71.22 -27.96
CA SER A 339 12.37 -72.68 -27.99
C SER A 339 11.24 -73.19 -27.14
N ASP A 340 10.47 -74.15 -27.65
CA ASP A 340 9.48 -74.88 -26.85
C ASP A 340 10.11 -76.02 -26.04
N GLY A 341 11.42 -76.26 -26.19
CA GLY A 341 12.16 -77.29 -25.47
C GLY A 341 11.77 -78.72 -25.85
N SER A 342 11.07 -78.93 -26.97
CA SER A 342 10.55 -80.24 -27.37
C SER A 342 11.63 -81.29 -27.69
N GLU A 343 12.88 -80.90 -27.90
CA GLU A 343 14.00 -81.79 -28.23
C GLU A 343 14.99 -82.04 -27.07
N ASP A 344 14.60 -81.75 -25.82
CA ASP A 344 15.43 -81.92 -24.61
C ASP A 344 16.81 -81.21 -24.73
N ALA A 345 17.78 -81.55 -23.86
CA ALA A 345 19.11 -80.94 -23.89
C ALA A 345 19.98 -81.53 -25.00
N PHE A 346 20.53 -80.69 -25.87
CA PHE A 346 21.49 -81.06 -26.90
C PHE A 346 22.92 -81.05 -26.35
N MET A 347 23.43 -82.22 -25.97
CA MET A 347 24.80 -82.41 -25.46
C MET A 347 25.54 -83.53 -26.21
N PRO A 348 25.93 -83.31 -27.48
CA PRO A 348 26.60 -84.33 -28.28
C PRO A 348 27.97 -84.73 -27.70
N THR A 349 28.21 -86.04 -27.54
CA THR A 349 29.48 -86.59 -27.06
C THR A 349 30.49 -86.88 -28.18
N SER A 350 30.08 -86.75 -29.44
CA SER A 350 30.90 -86.95 -30.64
C SER A 350 30.35 -86.13 -31.79
N SER A 351 31.19 -85.85 -32.80
CA SER A 351 30.77 -85.17 -34.02
C SER A 351 29.59 -85.87 -34.68
N MET A 352 28.60 -85.11 -35.14
CA MET A 352 27.38 -85.63 -35.72
C MET A 352 26.81 -84.69 -36.77
N VAL A 353 25.80 -85.16 -37.49
CA VAL A 353 25.06 -84.40 -38.48
C VAL A 353 23.69 -84.07 -37.91
N LEU A 354 23.29 -82.80 -37.94
CA LEU A 354 21.92 -82.38 -37.69
C LEU A 354 21.21 -82.13 -39.02
N PRO A 355 19.93 -82.53 -39.15
CA PRO A 355 19.18 -82.21 -40.35
C PRO A 355 18.97 -80.69 -40.48
N ALA A 356 18.83 -80.19 -41.71
CA ALA A 356 18.40 -78.82 -41.91
C ALA A 356 16.95 -78.64 -41.38
N GLY A 357 16.74 -77.62 -40.55
CA GLY A 357 15.46 -77.38 -39.88
C GLY A 357 15.59 -76.45 -38.68
N VAL A 358 14.45 -76.21 -38.01
CA VAL A 358 14.39 -75.53 -36.72
C VAL A 358 14.42 -76.58 -35.62
N HIS A 359 15.43 -76.51 -34.75
CA HIS A 359 15.61 -77.37 -33.60
C HIS A 359 15.30 -76.63 -32.30
N GLN A 360 14.58 -77.27 -31.39
CA GLN A 360 13.98 -76.69 -30.19
C GLN A 360 14.47 -77.41 -28.92
N PHE A 361 15.68 -77.08 -28.48
CA PHE A 361 16.30 -77.71 -27.32
C PHE A 361 15.95 -77.01 -26.00
N THR A 362 16.16 -77.70 -24.88
CA THR A 362 16.12 -77.08 -23.54
C THR A 362 17.47 -76.47 -23.15
N GLU A 363 18.59 -77.09 -23.54
CA GLU A 363 19.95 -76.54 -23.43
C GLU A 363 20.75 -76.94 -24.66
N ILE A 364 21.72 -76.12 -25.08
CA ILE A 364 22.66 -76.47 -26.15
C ILE A 364 24.07 -76.41 -25.57
N ILE A 365 24.76 -77.54 -25.45
CA ILE A 365 26.15 -77.60 -25.01
C ILE A 365 26.95 -78.41 -26.02
N ILE A 366 27.76 -77.73 -26.83
CA ILE A 366 28.66 -78.36 -27.81
C ILE A 366 30.08 -78.36 -27.23
N PRO A 367 30.62 -79.51 -26.78
CA PRO A 367 31.95 -79.59 -26.18
C PRO A 367 33.07 -79.30 -27.19
N ALA A 368 34.25 -78.92 -26.68
CA ALA A 368 35.44 -78.79 -27.51
C ALA A 368 35.79 -80.13 -28.20
N GLY A 369 36.15 -80.07 -29.49
CA GLY A 369 36.47 -81.25 -30.29
C GLY A 369 35.26 -81.94 -30.93
N VAL A 370 34.04 -81.49 -30.66
CA VAL A 370 32.81 -81.95 -31.34
C VAL A 370 32.49 -81.04 -32.52
N THR A 371 32.26 -81.63 -33.69
CA THR A 371 31.82 -80.92 -34.90
C THR A 371 30.39 -81.31 -35.26
N ILE A 372 29.50 -80.33 -35.34
CA ILE A 372 28.13 -80.49 -35.82
C ILE A 372 28.07 -80.05 -37.27
N THR A 373 27.71 -80.95 -38.18
CA THR A 373 27.50 -80.64 -39.60
C THR A 373 26.02 -80.64 -39.94
N THR A 374 25.61 -79.99 -41.03
CA THR A 374 24.24 -80.10 -41.58
C THR A 374 24.23 -80.92 -42.88
N ASP A 375 23.20 -81.73 -43.10
CA ASP A 375 23.04 -82.59 -44.29
C ASP A 375 22.16 -82.00 -45.40
N GLY A 376 21.58 -80.81 -45.21
CA GLY A 376 20.60 -80.24 -46.14
C GLY A 376 20.94 -78.83 -46.64
N ASP A 377 20.29 -78.45 -47.76
CA ASP A 377 20.41 -77.12 -48.39
C ASP A 377 19.51 -76.04 -47.72
N GLY A 378 19.01 -76.32 -46.51
CA GLY A 378 18.07 -75.48 -45.76
C GLY A 378 18.72 -74.72 -44.60
N VAL A 379 17.90 -73.92 -43.89
CA VAL A 379 18.34 -73.21 -42.68
C VAL A 379 18.52 -74.22 -41.54
N LEU A 380 19.68 -74.18 -40.88
CA LEU A 380 19.88 -74.80 -39.57
C LEU A 380 19.65 -73.72 -38.50
N ASP A 381 18.52 -73.78 -37.80
CA ASP A 381 18.13 -72.84 -36.74
C ASP A 381 18.08 -73.62 -35.42
N LEU A 382 19.05 -73.37 -34.53
CA LEU A 382 19.14 -74.04 -33.23
C LEU A 382 18.66 -73.09 -32.14
N ARG A 383 17.57 -73.45 -31.47
CA ARG A 383 16.95 -72.66 -30.41
C ARG A 383 17.07 -73.39 -29.09
N ALA A 384 17.23 -72.65 -28.00
CA ALA A 384 17.28 -73.18 -26.64
C ALA A 384 16.40 -72.35 -25.71
N SER A 385 15.66 -73.00 -24.82
CA SER A 385 14.90 -72.33 -23.74
C SER A 385 15.74 -72.12 -22.47
N GLY A 386 17.00 -72.57 -22.50
CA GLY A 386 17.95 -72.47 -21.41
C GLY A 386 19.36 -72.16 -21.94
N ARG A 387 20.37 -72.63 -21.21
CA ARG A 387 21.77 -72.27 -21.45
C ARG A 387 22.28 -72.75 -22.82
N VAL A 388 23.01 -71.87 -23.51
CA VAL A 388 23.74 -72.17 -24.77
C VAL A 388 25.25 -71.98 -24.54
N VAL A 389 26.03 -73.03 -24.76
CA VAL A 389 27.49 -73.05 -24.66
C VAL A 389 28.07 -73.78 -25.87
N VAL A 390 28.85 -73.09 -26.70
CA VAL A 390 29.47 -73.67 -27.91
C VAL A 390 30.99 -73.57 -27.82
N ASN A 391 31.63 -74.67 -27.42
CA ASN A 391 33.09 -74.80 -27.37
C ASN A 391 33.64 -75.66 -28.52
N GLY A 392 32.77 -76.36 -29.26
CA GLY A 392 33.10 -77.12 -30.47
C GLY A 392 32.91 -76.31 -31.76
N VAL A 393 32.63 -76.99 -32.87
CA VAL A 393 32.48 -76.37 -34.20
C VAL A 393 31.09 -76.68 -34.77
N ILE A 394 30.37 -75.67 -35.25
CA ILE A 394 29.20 -75.86 -36.11
C ILE A 394 29.63 -75.58 -37.54
N ASN A 395 29.68 -76.63 -38.37
CA ASN A 395 30.14 -76.58 -39.75
C ASN A 395 28.97 -76.67 -40.73
N VAL A 396 28.61 -75.52 -41.30
CA VAL A 396 27.50 -75.35 -42.26
C VAL A 396 27.95 -75.32 -43.73
N SER A 397 29.19 -75.72 -44.04
CA SER A 397 29.75 -75.67 -45.40
C SER A 397 29.28 -76.81 -46.35
N GLY A 398 28.26 -77.57 -45.95
CA GLY A 398 28.00 -78.94 -46.44
C GLY A 398 26.94 -79.17 -47.54
N ALA A 399 26.51 -78.18 -48.33
CA ALA A 399 25.60 -78.39 -49.46
C ALA A 399 26.35 -78.67 -50.78
N ARG A 400 26.04 -79.77 -51.48
CA ARG A 400 26.49 -80.03 -52.86
C ARG A 400 25.79 -79.05 -53.80
N GLY A 401 26.56 -78.11 -54.37
CA GLY A 401 26.04 -76.97 -55.14
C GLY A 401 25.09 -77.30 -56.30
N GLY A 402 23.97 -76.58 -56.33
CA GLY A 402 23.16 -76.32 -57.52
C GLY A 402 23.52 -74.96 -58.10
N GLY A 403 24.09 -74.94 -59.30
CA GLY A 403 24.51 -73.74 -60.00
C GLY A 403 23.34 -72.78 -60.28
N GLY A 404 23.54 -71.52 -59.90
CA GLY A 404 22.70 -70.39 -60.24
C GLY A 404 23.51 -69.12 -60.06
N ALA A 405 24.19 -68.71 -61.12
CA ALA A 405 24.91 -67.46 -61.16
C ALA A 405 23.98 -66.28 -60.87
N SER A 406 24.44 -65.34 -60.04
CA SER A 406 24.31 -63.90 -60.28
C SER A 406 25.26 -63.14 -59.36
N ALA A 407 26.55 -63.15 -59.73
CA ALA A 407 27.41 -62.03 -59.43
C ALA A 407 27.03 -60.91 -60.41
N SER A 408 26.19 -59.96 -59.97
CA SER A 408 26.07 -58.66 -60.60
C SER A 408 27.09 -57.72 -59.98
N ALA A 409 28.07 -57.34 -60.79
CA ALA A 409 29.07 -56.34 -60.45
C ALA A 409 28.44 -54.93 -60.35
N SER A 410 28.63 -54.29 -59.19
CA SER A 410 29.20 -52.94 -58.93
C SER A 410 28.84 -51.74 -59.83
N PRO A 411 28.81 -50.49 -59.28
CA PRO A 411 30.05 -49.86 -58.81
C PRO A 411 29.98 -49.19 -57.42
N SER A 412 31.01 -49.46 -56.60
CA SER A 412 31.95 -48.53 -55.90
C SER A 412 31.47 -47.14 -55.40
N PRO A 413 32.11 -46.56 -54.34
CA PRO A 413 33.51 -46.79 -53.96
C PRO A 413 33.87 -46.90 -52.45
N ARG A 414 34.92 -47.71 -52.21
CA ARG A 414 36.09 -47.49 -51.31
C ARG A 414 35.86 -47.64 -49.78
N VAL A 415 36.70 -48.30 -48.96
CA VAL A 415 38.09 -48.81 -49.11
C VAL A 415 38.46 -49.71 -47.89
N HIS A 416 39.26 -50.77 -48.14
CA HIS A 416 40.08 -51.66 -47.24
C HIS A 416 39.40 -52.53 -46.15
N GLY A 417 39.68 -53.83 -45.95
CA GLY A 417 40.52 -54.83 -46.64
C GLY A 417 40.68 -56.13 -45.79
N GLY A 418 40.64 -57.31 -46.42
CA GLY A 418 41.01 -58.65 -45.90
C GLY A 418 39.92 -59.37 -45.05
N GLY A 419 39.55 -60.64 -45.21
CA GLY A 419 40.16 -61.79 -45.89
C GLY A 419 40.13 -63.00 -44.94
N GLY A 420 39.26 -63.98 -45.22
CA GLY A 420 39.34 -65.43 -44.94
C GLY A 420 39.92 -66.03 -43.65
N GLU A 421 39.15 -67.02 -43.15
CA GLU A 421 39.55 -68.29 -42.52
C GLU A 421 39.90 -68.37 -41.01
N SER A 422 39.20 -69.34 -40.39
CA SER A 422 39.53 -70.17 -39.22
C SER A 422 40.64 -69.73 -38.25
N GLY A 423 40.27 -69.52 -36.99
CA GLY A 423 41.20 -69.51 -35.86
C GLY A 423 40.50 -69.91 -34.56
N SER A 424 40.84 -71.08 -34.04
CA SER A 424 40.54 -71.52 -32.68
C SER A 424 41.56 -70.96 -31.68
N ALA A 425 41.05 -70.70 -30.47
CA ALA A 425 41.69 -70.74 -29.14
C ALA A 425 42.70 -69.66 -28.67
N GLY A 426 42.43 -69.16 -27.45
CA GLY A 426 43.31 -68.41 -26.53
C GLY A 426 42.98 -66.91 -26.50
N GLY A 427 42.43 -66.29 -25.46
CA GLY A 427 42.58 -66.50 -24.02
C GLY A 427 43.53 -65.45 -23.44
N GLY A 428 43.01 -64.44 -22.75
CA GLY A 428 43.76 -63.63 -21.77
C GLY A 428 43.76 -62.11 -21.96
N GLY A 429 42.91 -61.44 -21.18
CA GLY A 429 43.26 -60.33 -20.27
C GLY A 429 43.81 -59.02 -20.85
N GLY A 430 43.05 -57.94 -20.62
CA GLY A 430 43.47 -56.55 -20.78
C GLY A 430 42.28 -55.64 -20.93
#